data_AF-A0A971QT70-F1
#
_entry.id   AF-A0A971QT70-F1
#
_cell.length_a   1.000
_cell.length_b   1.000
_cell.length_c   1.000
_cell.angle_alpha   90.00
_cell.angle_beta   90.00
_cell.angle_gamma   90.00
#
_symmetry.space_group_name_H-M   'P 1'
#
loop_
_entity.id
_entity.type
_entity.pdbx_description
1 polymer ?
#
loop_
_entity_poly.entity_id
_entity_poly.type
_entity_poly.pdbx_seq_one_letter_code
_entity_poly.pdbx_strand_id
1 'polypeptide(L)'
;MRKSFFHLFLLAIIVLAGCQPKTGAPEYQLVWSDEFDYEGLPDSAKWSFDTAGNAYGWGNNELQYYTSQRPENAFVSNGVLTISALREPMDGREYTSARLITREKGDWLYGRFEISAKLPAGRGLWPAIWMMPTDSEYGGWPASGEIDIMENVGYDPDTIVGTAHTQAYNHSIGTQKSGRLSVPDCHDNFHVYALEWEPHEYRLYVDSIHYYTFENEGTGFAGWPFDKRFYLLLNVAVGGNWGGRMGVDTTAFPQHLEVDYVRVFQKPGAVKP
;
A
#
# COMPACT_ATOMS: atom_id res chain seq x y z
N MET A 1 -35.25 -54.97 66.27
CA MET A 1 -36.00 -54.07 65.36
C MET A 1 -35.17 -52.82 65.14
N ARG A 2 -34.44 -52.71 64.03
CA ARG A 2 -33.88 -51.45 63.49
C ARG A 2 -33.53 -51.73 62.03
N LYS A 3 -34.33 -51.20 61.11
CA LYS A 3 -34.17 -51.36 59.65
C LYS A 3 -33.07 -50.40 59.18
N SER A 4 -32.12 -50.95 58.44
CA SER A 4 -31.07 -50.23 57.73
C SER A 4 -31.65 -49.60 56.45
N PHE A 5 -31.37 -48.32 56.20
CA PHE A 5 -31.61 -47.67 54.92
C PHE A 5 -30.29 -47.10 54.41
N PHE A 6 -29.67 -47.79 53.46
CA PHE A 6 -28.59 -47.26 52.64
C PHE A 6 -29.22 -46.40 51.54
N HIS A 7 -28.98 -45.08 51.55
CA HIS A 7 -29.26 -44.22 50.40
C HIS A 7 -28.02 -44.20 49.51
N LEU A 8 -28.13 -44.82 48.34
CA LEU A 8 -27.12 -44.79 47.28
C LEU A 8 -27.32 -43.49 46.48
N PHE A 9 -26.49 -42.47 46.73
CA PHE A 9 -26.44 -41.28 45.89
C PHE A 9 -25.61 -41.60 44.64
N LEU A 10 -26.27 -41.73 43.50
CA LEU A 10 -25.63 -41.87 42.19
C LEU A 10 -25.18 -40.47 41.75
N LEU A 11 -23.88 -40.17 41.88
CA LEU A 11 -23.30 -38.92 41.38
C LEU A 11 -23.11 -39.05 39.86
N ALA A 12 -23.99 -38.41 39.08
CA ALA A 12 -23.81 -38.28 37.64
C ALA A 12 -22.67 -37.29 37.35
N ILE A 13 -21.52 -37.81 36.92
CA ILE A 13 -20.41 -36.99 36.41
C ILE A 13 -20.79 -36.54 35.00
N ILE A 14 -21.26 -35.31 34.87
CA ILE A 14 -21.40 -34.63 33.58
C ILE A 14 -19.99 -34.22 33.16
N VAL A 15 -19.39 -34.95 32.23
CA VAL A 15 -18.18 -34.53 31.54
C VAL A 15 -18.58 -33.41 30.59
N LEU A 16 -18.43 -32.17 31.04
CA LEU A 16 -18.44 -31.00 30.16
C LEU A 16 -17.20 -31.10 29.28
N ALA A 17 -17.37 -31.56 28.05
CA ALA A 17 -16.37 -31.40 27.00
C ALA A 17 -16.19 -29.90 26.75
N GLY A 18 -15.22 -29.30 27.42
CA GLY A 18 -14.81 -27.93 27.19
C GLY A 18 -14.37 -27.80 25.73
N CYS A 19 -15.12 -27.03 24.95
CA CYS A 19 -14.67 -26.55 23.67
C CYS A 19 -13.51 -25.57 23.95
N GLN A 20 -12.28 -26.09 23.97
CA GLN A 20 -11.10 -25.24 23.98
C GLN A 20 -11.13 -24.44 22.67
N PRO A 21 -11.12 -23.09 22.69
CA PRO A 21 -10.87 -22.35 21.47
C PRO A 21 -9.53 -22.84 20.94
N LYS A 22 -9.50 -23.32 19.69
CA LYS A 22 -8.24 -23.52 18.99
C LYS A 22 -7.57 -22.16 18.94
N THR A 23 -6.61 -21.91 19.82
CA THR A 23 -5.67 -20.81 19.68
C THR A 23 -4.74 -21.21 18.53
N GLY A 24 -5.27 -21.11 17.30
CA GLY A 24 -4.46 -21.19 16.09
C GLY A 24 -3.47 -20.03 16.11
N ALA A 25 -2.26 -20.26 15.61
CA ALA A 25 -1.32 -19.17 15.36
C ALA A 25 -2.03 -18.07 14.53
N PRO A 26 -1.72 -16.78 14.75
CA PRO A 26 -2.33 -15.71 13.96
C PRO A 26 -2.11 -15.98 12.47
N GLU A 27 -3.17 -15.76 11.66
CA GLU A 27 -3.14 -16.04 10.22
C GLU A 27 -2.00 -15.30 9.52
N TYR A 28 -1.65 -14.11 10.01
CA TYR A 28 -0.56 -13.28 9.54
C TYR A 28 0.40 -12.93 10.69
N GLN A 29 1.71 -12.92 10.42
CA GLN A 29 2.76 -12.48 11.34
C GLN A 29 3.51 -11.28 10.76
N LEU A 30 3.82 -10.29 11.59
CA LEU A 30 4.61 -9.12 11.18
C LEU A 30 6.01 -9.59 10.77
N VAL A 31 6.41 -9.29 9.54
CA VAL A 31 7.72 -9.69 8.99
C VAL A 31 8.63 -8.50 8.69
N TRP A 32 8.05 -7.31 8.54
CA TRP A 32 8.76 -6.06 8.29
C TRP A 32 7.87 -4.88 8.70
N SER A 33 8.46 -3.83 9.26
CA SER A 33 7.76 -2.56 9.43
C SER A 33 8.72 -1.37 9.44
N ASP A 34 8.16 -0.20 9.16
CA ASP A 34 8.70 1.08 9.54
C ASP A 34 7.63 1.85 10.32
N GLU A 35 7.88 2.08 11.61
CA GLU A 35 7.01 2.84 12.51
C GLU A 35 7.42 4.32 12.57
N PHE A 36 8.47 4.71 11.85
CA PHE A 36 8.93 6.10 11.76
C PHE A 36 9.25 6.77 13.13
N ASP A 37 9.58 5.95 14.14
CA ASP A 37 10.01 6.35 15.50
C ASP A 37 11.48 6.85 15.53
N TYR A 38 11.87 7.69 14.58
CA TYR A 38 13.19 8.32 14.49
C TYR A 38 13.08 9.72 13.89
N GLU A 39 14.21 10.42 13.77
CA GLU A 39 14.24 11.79 13.25
C GLU A 39 15.24 11.87 12.08
N GLY A 40 14.89 12.65 11.04
CA GLY A 40 15.78 12.94 9.91
C GLY A 40 15.33 12.30 8.61
N LEU A 41 16.26 11.81 7.79
CA LEU A 41 15.92 11.16 6.52
C LEU A 41 15.30 9.77 6.76
N PRO A 42 14.45 9.28 5.84
CA PRO A 42 13.95 7.90 5.85
C PRO A 42 15.10 6.88 5.99
N ASP A 43 14.89 5.84 6.79
CA ASP A 43 15.90 4.83 7.08
C ASP A 43 16.43 4.21 5.78
N SER A 44 17.71 4.46 5.48
CA SER A 44 18.37 3.99 4.26
C SER A 44 18.47 2.46 4.18
N ALA A 45 18.30 1.72 5.29
CA ALA A 45 18.20 0.26 5.26
C ALA A 45 16.82 -0.23 4.78
N LYS A 46 15.80 0.63 4.78
CA LYS A 46 14.41 0.33 4.39
C LYS A 46 13.97 1.01 3.10
N TRP A 47 14.47 2.22 2.84
CA TRP A 47 13.99 3.07 1.76
C TRP A 47 15.13 3.55 0.86
N SER A 48 14.87 3.56 -0.45
CA SER A 48 15.66 4.25 -1.47
C SER A 48 14.84 5.39 -2.07
N PHE A 49 15.51 6.44 -2.51
CA PHE A 49 14.89 7.51 -3.31
C PHE A 49 14.97 7.16 -4.79
N ASP A 50 13.84 7.13 -5.48
CA ASP A 50 13.78 6.86 -6.91
C ASP A 50 13.73 8.18 -7.69
N THR A 51 14.80 8.46 -8.42
CA THR A 51 14.95 9.66 -9.26
C THR A 51 15.13 9.31 -10.74
N ALA A 52 15.10 8.02 -11.08
CA ALA A 52 15.49 7.54 -12.41
C ALA A 52 14.53 8.03 -13.51
N GLY A 53 13.27 8.32 -13.17
CA GLY A 53 12.24 8.78 -14.11
C GLY A 53 12.14 10.28 -14.32
N ASN A 54 12.92 11.11 -13.63
CA ASN A 54 12.85 12.57 -13.73
C ASN A 54 13.09 13.08 -15.17
N ALA A 55 13.98 12.42 -15.91
CA ALA A 55 14.35 12.81 -17.26
C ALA A 55 13.21 12.63 -18.29
N TYR A 56 12.24 11.77 -18.02
CA TYR A 56 11.17 11.41 -18.97
C TYR A 56 9.75 11.53 -18.37
N GLY A 57 9.61 12.14 -17.19
CA GLY A 57 8.31 12.41 -16.58
C GLY A 57 7.56 11.14 -16.17
N TRP A 58 8.30 10.10 -15.79
CA TRP A 58 7.77 8.87 -15.18
C TRP A 58 6.76 8.08 -16.03
N GLY A 59 6.76 8.28 -17.36
CA GLY A 59 5.82 7.64 -18.28
C GLY A 59 4.42 8.30 -18.27
N ASN A 60 4.20 9.26 -17.38
CA ASN A 60 2.91 9.88 -17.12
C ASN A 60 2.89 11.39 -17.39
N ASN A 61 3.94 11.98 -17.98
CA ASN A 61 4.09 13.43 -18.17
C ASN A 61 4.02 14.23 -16.85
N GLU A 62 4.53 13.62 -15.78
CA GLU A 62 4.58 14.23 -14.45
C GLU A 62 5.50 15.47 -14.44
N LEU A 63 5.15 16.46 -13.60
CA LEU A 63 5.75 17.80 -13.59
C LEU A 63 6.80 17.99 -12.50
N GLN A 64 6.81 17.14 -11.47
CA GLN A 64 7.76 17.23 -10.38
C GLN A 64 9.12 16.62 -10.73
N TYR A 65 10.15 17.13 -10.06
CA TYR A 65 11.42 16.45 -9.90
C TYR A 65 11.42 15.70 -8.57
N TYR A 66 11.50 14.36 -8.59
CA TYR A 66 11.72 13.61 -7.36
C TYR A 66 13.16 13.78 -6.90
N THR A 67 13.36 14.26 -5.67
CA THR A 67 14.69 14.51 -5.11
C THR A 67 15.22 13.29 -4.38
N SER A 68 16.52 13.28 -4.10
CA SER A 68 17.18 12.22 -3.33
C SER A 68 17.81 12.81 -2.07
N GLN A 69 17.55 12.18 -0.92
CA GLN A 69 18.12 12.55 0.39
C GLN A 69 17.96 14.04 0.73
N ARG A 70 16.82 14.63 0.34
CA ARG A 70 16.49 16.02 0.62
C ARG A 70 15.40 16.12 1.70
N PRO A 71 15.74 16.58 2.92
CA PRO A 71 14.79 16.67 4.02
C PRO A 71 13.53 17.49 3.71
N GLU A 72 13.62 18.50 2.84
CA GLU A 72 12.46 19.29 2.44
C GLU A 72 11.40 18.49 1.68
N ASN A 73 11.77 17.39 1.01
CA ASN A 73 10.85 16.53 0.27
C ASN A 73 10.54 15.21 0.96
N ALA A 74 11.45 14.68 1.79
CA ALA A 74 11.16 13.53 2.63
C ALA A 74 11.93 13.61 3.95
N PHE A 75 11.20 13.60 5.06
CA PHE A 75 11.77 13.56 6.40
C PHE A 75 10.84 12.79 7.33
N VAL A 76 11.43 12.30 8.42
CA VAL A 76 10.73 11.65 9.52
C VAL A 76 10.87 12.54 10.74
N SER A 77 9.75 12.81 11.40
CA SER A 77 9.72 13.53 12.67
C SER A 77 8.45 13.22 13.45
N ASN A 78 8.54 13.18 14.78
CA ASN A 78 7.41 12.94 15.67
C ASN A 78 6.60 11.66 15.34
N GLY A 79 7.28 10.59 14.93
CA GLY A 79 6.64 9.31 14.60
C GLY A 79 5.99 9.25 13.22
N VAL A 80 6.22 10.23 12.34
CA VAL A 80 5.58 10.30 11.02
C VAL A 80 6.61 10.56 9.93
N LEU A 81 6.54 9.79 8.85
CA LEU A 81 7.18 10.11 7.58
C LEU A 81 6.33 11.16 6.84
N THR A 82 6.95 12.26 6.44
CA THR A 82 6.33 13.27 5.57
C THR A 82 7.01 13.29 4.21
N ILE A 83 6.24 13.02 3.14
CA ILE A 83 6.64 13.26 1.75
C ILE A 83 5.99 14.56 1.28
N SER A 84 6.80 15.55 0.92
CA SER A 84 6.34 16.89 0.58
C SER A 84 6.49 17.19 -0.90
N ALA A 85 5.37 17.56 -1.54
CA ALA A 85 5.36 18.20 -2.85
C ALA A 85 5.48 19.72 -2.66
N LEU A 86 6.49 20.33 -3.29
CA LEU A 86 6.80 21.75 -3.16
C LEU A 86 6.79 22.40 -4.54
N ARG A 87 6.36 23.66 -4.61
CA ARG A 87 6.48 24.48 -5.81
C ARG A 87 7.79 25.26 -5.76
N GLU A 88 8.83 24.67 -6.31
CA GLU A 88 10.13 25.30 -6.47
C GLU A 88 10.83 24.76 -7.73
N PRO A 89 11.57 25.62 -8.46
CA PRO A 89 12.26 25.17 -9.65
C PRO A 89 13.48 24.31 -9.31
N MET A 90 13.59 23.12 -9.94
CA MET A 90 14.74 22.23 -9.83
C MET A 90 14.92 21.44 -11.11
N ASP A 91 16.14 21.42 -11.67
CA ASP A 91 16.50 20.63 -12.86
C ASP A 91 15.50 20.72 -14.03
N GLY A 92 15.04 21.95 -14.31
CA GLY A 92 14.10 22.22 -15.41
C GLY A 92 12.64 21.85 -15.13
N ARG A 93 12.31 21.48 -13.89
CA ARG A 93 10.94 21.25 -13.40
C ARG A 93 10.50 22.39 -12.49
N GLU A 94 9.19 22.60 -12.35
CA GLU A 94 8.61 23.67 -11.52
C GLU A 94 8.22 23.23 -10.11
N TYR A 95 8.32 21.93 -9.84
CA TYR A 95 7.94 21.31 -8.57
C TYR A 95 9.00 20.30 -8.15
N THR A 96 9.12 20.08 -6.85
CA THR A 96 9.90 18.99 -6.26
C THR A 96 8.98 18.08 -5.45
N SER A 97 9.36 16.81 -5.28
CA SER A 97 8.68 15.86 -4.41
C SER A 97 9.64 14.73 -4.02
N ALA A 98 9.17 13.68 -3.35
CA ALA A 98 9.92 12.43 -3.19
C ALA A 98 9.12 11.21 -3.63
N ARG A 99 9.85 10.19 -4.10
CA ARG A 99 9.37 8.85 -4.42
C ARG A 99 10.27 7.85 -3.69
N LEU A 100 9.73 7.22 -2.65
CA LEU A 100 10.46 6.25 -1.84
C LEU A 100 10.09 4.84 -2.27
N ILE A 101 11.09 3.96 -2.36
CA ILE A 101 10.91 2.57 -2.76
C ILE A 101 11.63 1.62 -1.79
N THR A 102 11.06 0.43 -1.56
CA THR A 102 11.69 -0.62 -0.73
C THR A 102 12.50 -1.63 -1.55
N ARG A 103 12.72 -1.39 -2.85
CA ARG A 103 13.38 -2.34 -3.75
C ARG A 103 14.74 -2.79 -3.18
N GLU A 104 14.94 -4.10 -3.09
CA GLU A 104 16.12 -4.76 -2.50
C GLU A 104 16.34 -4.50 -0.98
N LYS A 105 15.35 -3.90 -0.31
CA LYS A 105 15.31 -3.59 1.13
C LYS A 105 14.09 -4.21 1.83
N GLY A 106 13.09 -4.57 1.03
CA GLY A 106 11.86 -5.25 1.37
C GLY A 106 11.15 -5.60 0.06
N ASP A 107 11.19 -6.88 -0.29
CA ASP A 107 10.55 -7.41 -1.49
C ASP A 107 9.77 -8.67 -1.08
N TRP A 108 8.48 -8.69 -1.40
CA TRP A 108 7.57 -9.70 -0.87
C TRP A 108 6.82 -10.38 -2.00
N LEU A 109 6.60 -11.68 -1.83
CA LEU A 109 5.61 -12.44 -2.57
C LEU A 109 4.52 -12.81 -1.58
N TYR A 110 3.31 -12.28 -1.83
CA TYR A 110 2.14 -12.43 -0.96
C TYR A 110 2.33 -11.78 0.43
N GLY A 111 1.20 -11.53 1.08
CA GLY A 111 1.18 -10.94 2.41
C GLY A 111 0.02 -9.99 2.62
N ARG A 112 -0.05 -9.44 3.82
CA ARG A 112 -0.88 -8.30 4.16
C ARG A 112 0.00 -7.08 4.32
N PHE A 113 -0.35 -5.99 3.67
CA PHE A 113 0.33 -4.70 3.77
C PHE A 113 -0.65 -3.72 4.39
N GLU A 114 -0.18 -2.96 5.36
CA GLU A 114 -0.96 -1.90 6.01
C GLU A 114 -0.13 -0.63 6.02
N ILE A 115 -0.67 0.42 5.43
CA ILE A 115 -0.04 1.74 5.37
C ILE A 115 -1.02 2.74 6.00
N SER A 116 -0.70 3.23 7.19
CA SER A 116 -1.47 4.28 7.86
C SER A 116 -1.01 5.62 7.32
N ALA A 117 -1.86 6.30 6.54
CA ALA A 117 -1.48 7.56 5.89
C ALA A 117 -2.62 8.57 5.83
N LYS A 118 -2.26 9.85 5.77
CA LYS A 118 -3.12 11.00 5.52
C LYS A 118 -2.65 11.68 4.24
N LEU A 119 -3.57 11.91 3.31
CA LEU A 119 -3.25 12.27 1.93
C LEU A 119 -3.19 13.79 1.73
N PRO A 120 -2.32 14.28 0.82
CA PRO A 120 -2.35 15.68 0.42
C PRO A 120 -3.65 16.01 -0.33
N ALA A 121 -4.12 17.25 -0.20
CA ALA A 121 -5.29 17.76 -0.94
C ALA A 121 -4.87 18.82 -1.95
N GLY A 122 -5.58 18.91 -3.08
CA GLY A 122 -5.40 20.00 -4.03
C GLY A 122 -5.27 19.55 -5.48
N ARG A 123 -6.01 20.22 -6.35
CA ARG A 123 -6.07 19.92 -7.78
C ARG A 123 -4.66 19.90 -8.39
N GLY A 124 -4.33 18.80 -9.07
CA GLY A 124 -3.01 18.57 -9.65
C GLY A 124 -2.12 17.61 -8.86
N LEU A 125 -2.44 17.30 -7.61
CA LEU A 125 -1.70 16.31 -6.84
C LEU A 125 -2.18 14.89 -7.14
N TRP A 126 -1.26 13.95 -7.04
CA TRP A 126 -1.51 12.52 -7.21
C TRP A 126 -0.63 11.73 -6.23
N PRO A 127 -1.05 11.60 -4.95
CA PRO A 127 -0.43 10.67 -4.01
C PRO A 127 -0.71 9.22 -4.40
N ALA A 128 0.28 8.35 -4.22
CA ALA A 128 0.17 6.92 -4.50
C ALA A 128 0.91 6.06 -3.46
N ILE A 129 0.27 4.96 -3.07
CA ILE A 129 0.83 3.83 -2.33
C ILE A 129 0.61 2.59 -3.19
N TRP A 130 1.69 2.00 -3.67
CA TRP A 130 1.63 1.04 -4.76
C TRP A 130 2.84 0.13 -4.78
N MET A 131 2.82 -0.88 -5.65
CA MET A 131 3.86 -1.90 -5.70
C MET A 131 4.24 -2.23 -7.14
N MET A 132 5.53 -2.52 -7.33
CA MET A 132 6.10 -2.90 -8.62
C MET A 132 6.96 -4.17 -8.49
N PRO A 133 7.12 -4.97 -9.56
CA PRO A 133 7.91 -6.19 -9.54
C PRO A 133 9.40 -5.87 -9.39
N THR A 134 10.08 -6.67 -8.59
CA THR A 134 11.53 -6.54 -8.35
C THR A 134 12.33 -7.01 -9.56
N ASP A 135 11.99 -8.22 -10.03
CA ASP A 135 12.83 -8.97 -10.99
C ASP A 135 12.35 -8.85 -12.45
N SER A 136 11.17 -8.25 -12.71
CA SER A 136 10.56 -8.11 -14.05
C SER A 136 10.55 -9.41 -14.89
N GLU A 137 10.29 -10.55 -14.25
CA GLU A 137 10.38 -11.91 -14.81
C GLU A 137 9.61 -12.13 -16.13
N TYR A 138 8.53 -11.39 -16.35
CA TYR A 138 7.69 -11.51 -17.54
C TYR A 138 7.94 -10.42 -18.58
N GLY A 139 8.99 -9.62 -18.39
CA GLY A 139 9.33 -8.45 -19.21
C GLY A 139 8.99 -7.13 -18.53
N GLY A 140 9.24 -6.02 -19.23
CA GLY A 140 8.96 -4.67 -18.73
C GLY A 140 7.48 -4.43 -18.47
N TRP A 141 7.17 -3.28 -17.88
CA TRP A 141 5.79 -2.86 -17.65
C TRP A 141 4.97 -2.85 -18.96
N PRO A 142 3.72 -3.35 -18.97
CA PRO A 142 2.95 -3.86 -17.83
C PRO A 142 3.02 -5.39 -17.65
N ALA A 143 3.91 -6.09 -18.36
CA ALA A 143 3.90 -7.55 -18.39
C ALA A 143 4.20 -8.21 -17.05
N SER A 144 5.09 -7.61 -16.25
CA SER A 144 5.42 -8.09 -14.90
C SER A 144 4.52 -7.52 -13.79
N GLY A 145 3.52 -6.71 -14.15
CA GLY A 145 2.50 -6.22 -13.24
C GLY A 145 2.82 -4.93 -12.49
N GLU A 146 1.77 -4.38 -11.88
CA GLU A 146 1.77 -3.28 -10.91
C GLU A 146 0.49 -3.42 -10.07
N ILE A 147 0.63 -3.20 -8.75
CA ILE A 147 -0.50 -3.25 -7.81
C ILE A 147 -0.63 -1.87 -7.15
N ASP A 148 -1.70 -1.16 -7.47
CA ASP A 148 -2.01 0.12 -6.87
C ASP A 148 -2.92 -0.11 -5.66
N ILE A 149 -2.35 0.01 -4.47
CA ILE A 149 -3.07 -0.18 -3.20
C ILE A 149 -3.97 1.02 -2.94
N MET A 150 -3.45 2.22 -3.19
CA MET A 150 -4.17 3.49 -3.04
C MET A 150 -3.58 4.50 -4.02
N GLU A 151 -4.46 5.05 -4.86
CA GLU A 151 -4.23 6.28 -5.58
C GLU A 151 -5.36 7.27 -5.28
N ASN A 152 -5.02 8.55 -5.26
CA ASN A 152 -5.96 9.64 -5.19
C ASN A 152 -5.52 10.76 -6.14
N VAL A 153 -6.45 11.56 -6.63
CA VAL A 153 -6.14 12.73 -7.45
C VAL A 153 -6.89 13.94 -6.91
N GLY A 154 -6.20 15.05 -6.71
CA GLY A 154 -6.77 16.17 -5.96
C GLY A 154 -7.89 16.95 -6.67
N TYR A 155 -8.28 16.57 -7.90
CA TYR A 155 -9.50 17.09 -8.54
C TYR A 155 -10.75 16.25 -8.21
N ASP A 156 -10.56 15.04 -7.67
CA ASP A 156 -11.56 14.12 -7.14
C ASP A 156 -11.11 13.67 -5.74
N PRO A 157 -11.02 14.63 -4.79
CA PRO A 157 -10.26 14.47 -3.55
C PRO A 157 -10.79 13.34 -2.66
N ASP A 158 -12.09 13.13 -2.65
CA ASP A 158 -12.71 12.16 -1.75
C ASP A 158 -12.62 10.72 -2.28
N THR A 159 -12.05 10.49 -3.47
CA THR A 159 -12.07 9.18 -4.11
C THR A 159 -10.72 8.48 -4.03
N ILE A 160 -10.71 7.30 -3.40
CA ILE A 160 -9.61 6.36 -3.43
C ILE A 160 -9.81 5.39 -4.58
N VAL A 161 -8.77 5.16 -5.36
CA VAL A 161 -8.73 4.19 -6.46
C VAL A 161 -7.70 3.12 -6.15
N GLY A 162 -8.07 1.86 -6.31
CA GLY A 162 -7.12 0.75 -6.32
C GLY A 162 -7.19 0.05 -7.66
N THR A 163 -6.04 -0.33 -8.22
CA THR A 163 -5.93 -0.74 -9.63
C THR A 163 -5.00 -1.94 -9.78
N ALA A 164 -5.35 -2.81 -10.74
CA ALA A 164 -4.46 -3.84 -11.25
C ALA A 164 -3.94 -3.40 -12.62
N HIS A 165 -2.62 -3.35 -12.78
CA HIS A 165 -2.03 -3.31 -14.12
C HIS A 165 -1.31 -4.62 -14.44
N THR A 166 -1.65 -5.19 -15.59
CA THR A 166 -1.06 -6.40 -16.16
C THR A 166 -0.93 -6.24 -17.67
N GLN A 167 -0.31 -7.21 -18.36
CA GLN A 167 -0.23 -7.19 -19.82
C GLN A 167 -1.62 -7.08 -20.47
N ALA A 168 -2.62 -7.81 -19.96
CA ALA A 168 -3.98 -7.82 -20.47
C ALA A 168 -4.82 -6.65 -19.96
N TYR A 169 -4.53 -6.15 -18.76
CA TYR A 169 -5.34 -5.14 -18.08
C TYR A 169 -4.49 -3.93 -17.73
N ASN A 170 -4.39 -2.92 -18.59
CA ASN A 170 -3.60 -1.72 -18.28
C ASN A 170 -4.17 -0.45 -18.90
N HIS A 171 -3.75 0.68 -18.36
CA HIS A 171 -4.27 1.99 -18.75
C HIS A 171 -3.87 2.40 -20.18
N SER A 172 -2.73 1.92 -20.70
CA SER A 172 -2.29 2.25 -22.06
C SER A 172 -3.22 1.71 -23.14
N ILE A 173 -3.94 0.62 -22.86
CA ILE A 173 -4.96 0.05 -23.76
C ILE A 173 -6.40 0.19 -23.21
N GLY A 174 -6.58 0.86 -22.08
CA GLY A 174 -7.88 1.14 -21.47
C GLY A 174 -8.60 -0.08 -20.89
N THR A 175 -7.86 -1.12 -20.49
CA THR A 175 -8.42 -2.39 -19.97
C THR A 175 -8.09 -2.63 -18.50
N GLN A 176 -7.48 -1.68 -17.81
CA GLN A 176 -7.16 -1.79 -16.39
C GLN A 176 -8.42 -2.11 -15.57
N LYS A 177 -8.28 -2.97 -14.56
CA LYS A 177 -9.36 -3.27 -13.62
C LYS A 177 -9.10 -2.45 -12.35
N SER A 178 -10.13 -1.76 -11.88
CA SER A 178 -10.03 -0.87 -10.71
C SER A 178 -11.27 -0.95 -9.84
N GLY A 179 -11.08 -0.70 -8.54
CA GLY A 179 -12.12 -0.42 -7.57
C GLY A 179 -12.04 1.03 -7.11
N ARG A 180 -13.15 1.56 -6.59
CA ARG A 180 -13.23 2.91 -6.05
C ARG A 180 -13.96 2.90 -4.71
N LEU A 181 -13.51 3.75 -3.79
CA LEU A 181 -14.16 3.99 -2.51
C LEU A 181 -14.13 5.49 -2.21
N SER A 182 -15.26 6.03 -1.74
CA SER A 182 -15.29 7.41 -1.24
C SER A 182 -14.85 7.44 0.22
N VAL A 183 -13.84 8.26 0.52
CA VAL A 183 -13.24 8.49 1.84
C VAL A 183 -13.06 10.01 2.02
N PRO A 184 -14.13 10.75 2.34
CA PRO A 184 -14.12 12.22 2.28
C PRO A 184 -13.14 12.92 3.24
N ASP A 185 -12.72 12.25 4.31
CA ASP A 185 -11.80 12.78 5.32
C ASP A 185 -10.37 12.27 5.17
N CYS A 186 -10.01 11.64 4.05
CA CYS A 186 -8.67 11.09 3.81
C CYS A 186 -7.54 12.14 3.80
N HIS A 187 -7.90 13.42 3.71
CA HIS A 187 -6.98 14.55 3.79
C HIS A 187 -6.84 15.14 5.21
N ASP A 188 -7.82 14.86 6.07
CA ASP A 188 -7.89 15.39 7.43
C ASP A 188 -7.42 14.36 8.46
N ASN A 189 -7.64 13.08 8.20
CA ASN A 189 -7.36 11.97 9.11
C ASN A 189 -6.45 10.92 8.49
N PHE A 190 -5.75 10.17 9.36
CA PHE A 190 -5.05 8.96 8.94
C PHE A 190 -6.05 7.83 8.70
N HIS A 191 -5.89 7.13 7.59
CA HIS A 191 -6.59 5.89 7.27
C HIS A 191 -5.59 4.78 6.97
N VAL A 192 -5.99 3.54 7.22
CA VAL A 192 -5.17 2.37 6.90
C VAL A 192 -5.51 1.89 5.50
N TYR A 193 -4.63 2.14 4.54
CA TYR A 193 -4.71 1.57 3.20
C TYR A 193 -4.06 0.19 3.22
N ALA A 194 -4.84 -0.85 2.91
CA ALA A 194 -4.36 -2.21 3.06
C ALA A 194 -4.57 -3.08 1.81
N LEU A 195 -3.60 -3.96 1.60
CA LEU A 195 -3.60 -5.02 0.59
C LEU A 195 -3.54 -6.36 1.31
N GLU A 196 -4.43 -7.28 0.98
CA GLU A 196 -4.25 -8.70 1.24
C GLU A 196 -4.00 -9.41 -0.08
N TRP A 197 -2.81 -9.97 -0.23
CA TRP A 197 -2.36 -10.58 -1.48
C TRP A 197 -2.05 -12.04 -1.26
N GLU A 198 -2.77 -12.89 -1.98
CA GLU A 198 -2.68 -14.35 -1.93
C GLU A 198 -2.46 -14.92 -3.34
N PRO A 199 -2.14 -16.22 -3.50
CA PRO A 199 -1.85 -16.80 -4.82
C PRO A 199 -2.96 -16.70 -5.86
N HIS A 200 -4.22 -16.57 -5.41
CA HIS A 200 -5.40 -16.65 -6.28
C HIS A 200 -6.16 -15.33 -6.40
N GLU A 201 -5.89 -14.36 -5.53
CA GLU A 201 -6.52 -13.05 -5.57
C GLU A 201 -5.72 -12.07 -4.71
N TYR A 202 -5.97 -10.79 -4.95
CA TYR A 202 -5.67 -9.79 -3.95
C TYR A 202 -6.89 -8.91 -3.69
N ARG A 203 -6.97 -8.41 -2.46
CA ARG A 203 -8.08 -7.62 -1.94
C ARG A 203 -7.54 -6.30 -1.39
N LEU A 204 -8.24 -5.20 -1.66
CA LEU A 204 -7.89 -3.87 -1.16
C LEU A 204 -8.92 -3.36 -0.18
N TYR A 205 -8.42 -2.62 0.81
CA TYR A 205 -9.19 -2.09 1.91
C TYR A 205 -8.76 -0.65 2.21
N VAL A 206 -9.72 0.15 2.66
CA VAL A 206 -9.44 1.35 3.46
C VAL A 206 -10.03 1.12 4.85
N ASP A 207 -9.20 1.26 5.86
CA ASP A 207 -9.47 0.82 7.23
C ASP A 207 -9.88 -0.67 7.25
N SER A 208 -11.14 -0.94 7.61
CA SER A 208 -11.72 -2.29 7.59
C SER A 208 -12.70 -2.51 6.42
N ILE A 209 -12.82 -1.55 5.51
CA ILE A 209 -13.78 -1.58 4.40
C ILE A 209 -13.09 -2.18 3.18
N HIS A 210 -13.49 -3.40 2.83
CA HIS A 210 -13.15 -4.01 1.54
C HIS A 210 -13.84 -3.28 0.40
N TYR A 211 -13.11 -2.90 -0.65
CA TYR A 211 -13.69 -2.19 -1.79
C TYR A 211 -13.26 -2.73 -3.16
N TYR A 212 -12.27 -3.62 -3.22
CA TYR A 212 -11.80 -4.19 -4.46
C TYR A 212 -11.21 -5.58 -4.29
N THR A 213 -11.51 -6.48 -5.23
CA THR A 213 -10.84 -7.77 -5.40
C THR A 213 -10.40 -7.89 -6.85
N PHE A 214 -9.15 -8.31 -7.05
CA PHE A 214 -8.66 -8.76 -8.34
C PHE A 214 -8.33 -10.25 -8.25
N GLU A 215 -8.99 -11.07 -9.07
CA GLU A 215 -8.87 -12.52 -9.05
C GLU A 215 -7.93 -13.04 -10.14
N ASN A 216 -7.24 -14.13 -9.84
CA ASN A 216 -6.46 -14.90 -10.80
C ASN A 216 -7.40 -15.73 -11.68
N GLU A 217 -7.69 -15.21 -12.87
CA GLU A 217 -8.59 -15.85 -13.85
C GLU A 217 -7.97 -17.08 -14.54
N GLY A 218 -6.77 -17.51 -14.15
CA GLY A 218 -6.09 -18.66 -14.75
C GLY A 218 -5.57 -18.40 -16.17
N THR A 219 -5.41 -17.13 -16.56
CA THR A 219 -4.98 -16.70 -17.90
C THR A 219 -3.47 -16.53 -18.04
N GLY A 220 -2.70 -17.08 -17.09
CA GLY A 220 -1.24 -16.96 -17.02
C GLY A 220 -0.78 -15.53 -16.68
N PHE A 221 0.51 -15.25 -16.86
CA PHE A 221 1.11 -13.96 -16.46
C PHE A 221 0.46 -12.74 -17.12
N ALA A 222 -0.15 -12.91 -18.30
CA ALA A 222 -0.81 -11.81 -18.98
C ALA A 222 -1.98 -11.22 -18.16
N GLY A 223 -2.73 -12.07 -17.45
CA GLY A 223 -3.79 -11.65 -16.54
C GLY A 223 -3.41 -11.69 -15.06
N TRP A 224 -2.38 -12.46 -14.68
CA TRP A 224 -1.93 -12.61 -13.30
C TRP A 224 -0.40 -12.71 -13.20
N PRO A 225 0.32 -11.58 -13.25
CA PRO A 225 1.77 -11.55 -13.01
C PRO A 225 2.12 -11.46 -11.51
N PHE A 226 1.12 -11.43 -10.63
CA PHE A 226 1.23 -11.25 -9.18
C PHE A 226 1.62 -12.55 -8.46
N ASP A 227 2.60 -13.26 -9.00
CA ASP A 227 3.18 -14.50 -8.49
C ASP A 227 4.72 -14.43 -8.37
N LYS A 228 5.25 -13.20 -8.38
CA LYS A 228 6.67 -12.84 -8.17
C LYS A 228 6.79 -11.78 -7.09
N ARG A 229 8.02 -11.41 -6.72
CA ARG A 229 8.27 -10.47 -5.62
C ARG A 229 8.05 -9.04 -6.06
N PHE A 230 7.36 -8.28 -5.22
CA PHE A 230 7.09 -6.86 -5.42
C PHE A 230 7.66 -6.04 -4.27
N TYR A 231 8.13 -4.83 -4.59
CA TYR A 231 8.55 -3.83 -3.62
C TYR A 231 7.49 -2.74 -3.52
N LEU A 232 7.42 -2.07 -2.38
CA LEU A 232 6.48 -0.98 -2.09
C LEU A 232 7.04 0.37 -2.55
N LEU A 233 6.15 1.26 -2.97
CA LEU A 233 6.42 2.64 -3.35
C LEU A 233 5.48 3.61 -2.63
N LEU A 234 6.02 4.75 -2.23
CA LEU A 234 5.29 5.89 -1.69
C LEU A 234 5.71 7.15 -2.45
N ASN A 235 4.76 7.90 -3.00
CA ASN A 235 5.08 9.18 -3.63
C ASN A 235 3.91 10.16 -3.66
N VAL A 236 4.23 11.42 -3.98
CA VAL A 236 3.26 12.43 -4.40
C VAL A 236 3.69 12.97 -5.76
N ALA A 237 2.99 12.60 -6.83
CA ALA A 237 3.18 13.20 -8.14
C ALA A 237 2.46 14.56 -8.24
N VAL A 238 2.93 15.41 -9.15
CA VAL A 238 2.32 16.70 -9.49
C VAL A 238 2.06 16.73 -10.99
N GLY A 239 0.81 17.01 -11.36
CA GLY A 239 0.38 17.03 -12.75
C GLY A 239 0.27 15.63 -13.33
N GLY A 240 0.89 15.41 -14.50
CA GLY A 240 0.75 14.18 -15.25
C GLY A 240 -0.58 14.03 -15.97
N ASN A 241 -0.69 12.95 -16.74
CA ASN A 241 -1.85 12.62 -17.59
C ASN A 241 -3.14 12.49 -16.79
N TRP A 242 -3.04 12.02 -15.54
CA TRP A 242 -4.18 11.82 -14.65
C TRP A 242 -4.28 12.90 -13.58
N GLY A 243 -3.31 13.03 -12.66
CA GLY A 243 -3.34 14.04 -11.58
C GLY A 243 -3.55 15.48 -12.10
N GLY A 244 -2.94 15.82 -13.23
CA GLY A 244 -2.99 17.11 -13.91
C GLY A 244 -4.09 17.24 -14.96
N ARG A 245 -5.00 16.27 -15.08
CA ARG A 245 -6.06 16.28 -16.10
C ARG A 245 -6.94 17.54 -16.04
N MET A 246 -7.14 18.08 -14.84
CA MET A 246 -7.87 19.33 -14.60
C MET A 246 -6.92 20.52 -14.32
N GLY A 247 -5.66 20.42 -14.73
CA GLY A 247 -4.58 21.36 -14.42
C GLY A 247 -4.04 21.22 -12.99
N VAL A 248 -3.10 22.11 -12.62
CA VAL A 248 -2.52 22.19 -11.28
C VAL A 248 -2.96 23.49 -10.59
N ASP A 249 -3.37 23.42 -9.33
CA ASP A 249 -3.57 24.59 -8.47
C ASP A 249 -2.24 24.99 -7.83
N THR A 250 -1.60 26.00 -8.41
CA THR A 250 -0.28 26.46 -7.94
C THR A 250 -0.29 27.13 -6.57
N THR A 251 -1.48 27.40 -6.00
CA THR A 251 -1.65 28.00 -4.67
C THR A 251 -1.83 26.95 -3.57
N ALA A 252 -2.02 25.67 -3.92
CA ALA A 252 -2.22 24.60 -2.97
C ALA A 252 -0.94 24.17 -2.22
N PHE A 253 0.25 24.54 -2.72
CA PHE A 253 1.54 24.09 -2.19
C PHE A 253 2.01 24.91 -0.98
N PRO A 254 2.75 24.31 -0.02
CA PRO A 254 3.22 22.93 0.01
C PRO A 254 2.12 21.92 0.38
N GLN A 255 2.30 20.66 -0.01
CA GLN A 255 1.36 19.58 0.28
C GLN A 255 2.10 18.32 0.70
N HIS A 256 1.48 17.54 1.59
CA HIS A 256 2.14 16.47 2.33
C HIS A 256 1.35 15.17 2.26
N LEU A 257 2.03 14.08 1.89
CA LEU A 257 1.63 12.73 2.27
C LEU A 257 2.29 12.41 3.60
N GLU A 258 1.49 12.23 4.63
CA GLU A 258 1.95 11.88 5.98
C GLU A 258 1.68 10.40 6.22
N VAL A 259 2.69 9.65 6.64
CA VAL A 259 2.62 8.19 6.86
C VAL A 259 3.05 7.89 8.29
N ASP A 260 2.11 7.37 9.08
CA ASP A 260 2.28 6.99 10.48
C ASP A 260 3.03 5.66 10.60
N TYR A 261 2.69 4.67 9.77
CA TYR A 261 3.48 3.45 9.67
C TYR A 261 3.31 2.74 8.32
N VAL A 262 4.27 1.88 8.03
CA VAL A 262 4.14 0.81 7.03
C VAL A 262 4.42 -0.52 7.72
N ARG A 263 3.47 -1.47 7.64
CA ARG A 263 3.61 -2.81 8.21
C ARG A 263 3.32 -3.86 7.15
N VAL A 264 4.18 -4.88 7.10
CA VAL A 264 4.02 -6.03 6.22
C VAL A 264 3.97 -7.31 7.02
N PHE A 265 2.95 -8.11 6.75
CA PHE A 265 2.68 -9.37 7.42
C PHE A 265 2.62 -10.52 6.41
N GLN A 266 3.01 -11.72 6.81
CA GLN A 266 2.90 -12.92 5.97
C GLN A 266 2.35 -14.10 6.76
N LYS A 267 1.72 -15.05 6.07
CA LYS A 267 1.23 -16.29 6.71
C LYS A 267 2.43 -17.12 7.22
N PRO A 268 2.30 -17.80 8.38
CA PRO A 268 3.37 -18.66 8.89
C PRO A 268 3.84 -19.68 7.84
N GLY A 269 5.15 -19.81 7.65
CA GLY A 269 5.71 -20.72 6.65
C GLY A 269 5.68 -20.20 5.21
N ALA A 270 5.25 -18.96 4.98
CA ALA A 270 5.57 -18.26 3.74
C ALA A 270 7.08 -18.25 3.56
N VAL A 271 7.55 -18.81 2.44
CA VAL A 271 8.97 -18.88 2.12
C VAL A 271 9.45 -17.45 1.92
N LYS A 272 10.37 -16.99 2.77
CA LYS A 272 11.16 -15.79 2.45
C LYS A 272 11.92 -16.10 1.16
N PRO A 273 11.86 -15.21 0.17
CA PRO A 273 12.60 -15.42 -1.06
C PRO A 273 14.11 -15.47 -0.83
#